data_AF-A0A817MI40-F1
#
_entry.id   AF-A0A817MI40-F1
#
_cell.length_a   1.000
_cell.length_b   1.000
_cell.length_c   1.000
_cell.angle_alpha   90.00
_cell.angle_beta   90.00
_cell.angle_gamma   90.00
#
_symmetry.space_group_name_H-M   'P 1'
#
loop_
_entity.id
_entity.type
_entity.pdbx_description
1 polymer ?
#
loop_
_entity_poly.entity_id
_entity_poly.type
_entity_poly.pdbx_seq_one_letter_code
_entity_poly.pdbx_strand_id
1 'polypeptide(L)' 'AGIISMANAGPNTNGSQFFLTLAPTQSLDKLHTIFGRIHSGINVLQKISIIQTTDNDRPVDDITIIRAYITPNTQTD' A
#
# COMPACT_ATOMS: atom_id res chain seq x y z
N ALA A 1 -0.14 -2.03 10.75
CA ALA A 1 -0.76 -1.37 9.58
C ALA A 1 0.18 -0.29 9.05
N GLY A 2 0.09 0.05 7.78
CA GLY A 2 0.79 1.18 7.18
C GLY A 2 2.17 0.84 6.60
N ILE A 3 2.46 -0.43 6.32
CA ILE A 3 3.62 -0.82 5.50
C ILE A 3 3.22 -0.76 4.03
N ILE A 4 4.11 -0.25 3.18
CA ILE A 4 3.95 -0.22 1.72
C ILE A 4 4.87 -1.28 1.13
N SER A 5 4.29 -2.20 0.35
CA SER A 5 5.00 -3.37 -0.17
C SER A 5 4.60 -3.68 -1.61
N MET A 6 5.53 -4.28 -2.37
CA MET A 6 5.32 -4.63 -3.79
C MET A 6 4.43 -5.86 -3.94
N ALA A 7 3.40 -5.76 -4.77
CA ALA A 7 2.70 -6.93 -5.27
C ALA A 7 3.53 -7.60 -6.38
N ASN A 8 3.51 -8.93 -6.42
CA ASN A 8 4.24 -9.71 -7.41
C ASN A 8 3.54 -11.06 -7.66
N ALA A 9 3.93 -11.75 -8.73
CA ALA A 9 3.45 -13.09 -9.08
C ALA A 9 4.52 -14.17 -8.83
N GLY A 10 5.45 -13.90 -7.91
CA GLY A 10 6.63 -14.73 -7.63
C GLY A 10 7.95 -13.96 -7.71
N PRO A 11 9.09 -14.63 -7.44
CA PRO A 11 10.40 -13.99 -7.38
C PRO A 11 10.73 -13.19 -8.64
N ASN A 12 11.27 -11.98 -8.46
CA ASN A 12 11.72 -11.10 -9.55
C ASN A 12 10.61 -10.64 -10.53
N THR A 13 9.35 -10.63 -10.11
CA THR A 13 8.22 -10.13 -10.92
C THR A 13 7.61 -8.83 -10.39
N ASN A 14 8.37 -8.06 -9.61
CA ASN A 14 7.93 -6.74 -9.15
C ASN A 14 7.72 -5.79 -10.34
N GLY A 15 6.57 -5.12 -10.37
CA GLY A 15 6.21 -4.12 -11.38
C GLY A 15 5.89 -2.78 -10.74
N SER A 16 4.73 -2.22 -11.07
CA SER A 16 4.20 -0.98 -10.44
C SER A 16 3.07 -1.24 -9.45
N GLN A 17 2.61 -2.48 -9.32
CA GLN A 17 1.56 -2.83 -8.36
C GLN A 17 2.13 -2.90 -6.95
N PHE A 18 1.46 -2.25 -6.02
CA PHE A 18 1.81 -2.24 -4.61
C PHE A 18 0.55 -2.32 -3.75
N PHE A 19 0.72 -2.66 -2.48
CA PHE A 19 -0.35 -2.69 -1.49
C PHE A 19 0.10 -2.04 -0.18
N LEU A 20 -0.90 -1.70 0.66
CA LEU A 20 -0.68 -1.20 2.01
C LEU A 20 -1.24 -2.21 3.02
N THR A 21 -0.48 -2.50 4.07
CA THR A 21 -0.94 -3.46 5.10
C THR A 21 -1.94 -2.83 6.05
N LEU A 22 -3.06 -3.51 6.30
CA LEU A 22 -4.07 -3.09 7.30
C LEU A 22 -3.78 -3.63 8.71
N ALA A 23 -2.98 -4.68 8.82
CA ALA A 23 -2.58 -5.34 10.06
C ALA A 23 -1.18 -5.94 9.90
N PRO A 24 -0.56 -6.51 10.96
CA PRO A 24 0.63 -7.36 10.80
C PRO A 24 0.32 -8.56 9.88
N THR A 25 1.22 -8.85 8.93
CA THR A 25 1.04 -9.90 7.92
C THR A 25 2.33 -10.71 7.75
N GLN A 26 2.73 -11.47 8.78
CA GLN A 26 4.01 -12.22 8.75
C GLN A 26 4.08 -13.27 7.63
N SER A 27 2.93 -13.73 7.14
CA SER A 27 2.86 -14.67 6.00
C SER A 27 3.44 -14.11 4.69
N LEU A 28 3.62 -12.79 4.59
CA LEU A 28 4.16 -12.12 3.41
C LEU A 28 5.67 -11.84 3.51
N ASP A 29 6.27 -12.14 4.67
CA ASP A 29 7.68 -11.87 4.91
C ASP A 29 8.56 -12.65 3.93
N LYS A 30 9.60 -11.97 3.40
CA LYS A 30 10.52 -12.49 2.37
C LYS A 30 9.89 -12.82 1.01
N LEU A 31 8.57 -12.64 0.85
CA LEU A 31 7.86 -12.84 -0.41
C LEU A 31 7.61 -11.51 -1.15
N HIS A 32 7.36 -10.44 -0.40
CA HIS A 32 7.05 -9.12 -0.95
C HIS A 32 8.03 -8.06 -0.44
N THR A 33 8.61 -7.29 -1.37
CA THR A 33 9.58 -6.24 -1.04
C THR A 33 8.90 -5.06 -0.36
N ILE A 34 9.27 -4.80 0.89
CA ILE A 34 8.89 -3.59 1.62
C ILE A 34 9.76 -2.43 1.13
N PHE A 35 9.14 -1.31 0.74
CA PHE A 35 9.87 -0.12 0.26
C PHE A 35 9.42 1.19 0.93
N GLY A 36 8.45 1.14 1.84
CA GLY A 36 8.02 2.33 2.55
C GLY A 36 7.08 2.05 3.70
N ARG A 37 6.77 3.12 4.43
CA ARG A 37 5.75 3.15 5.47
C ARG A 37 5.00 4.46 5.39
N ILE A 38 3.73 4.45 5.77
CA ILE A 38 2.95 5.67 5.93
C ILE A 38 3.63 6.52 7.01
N HIS A 39 3.99 7.75 6.64
CA HIS A 39 4.47 8.77 7.58
C HIS A 39 3.31 9.52 8.23
N SER A 40 2.32 9.95 7.44
CA SER A 40 1.12 10.66 7.89
C SER A 40 -0.12 10.20 7.12
N GLY A 41 -1.31 10.37 7.70
CA GLY A 41 -2.58 10.02 7.03
C GLY A 41 -3.07 8.56 7.22
N ILE A 42 -2.65 7.88 8.30
CA ILE A 42 -3.08 6.49 8.58
C ILE A 42 -4.62 6.35 8.70
N ASN A 43 -5.31 7.40 9.13
CA ASN A 43 -6.76 7.46 9.20
C ASN A 43 -7.44 7.37 7.82
N VAL A 44 -6.77 7.82 6.75
CA VAL A 44 -7.27 7.66 5.38
C VAL A 44 -7.23 6.19 4.99
N LEU A 45 -6.14 5.48 5.30
CA LEU A 45 -6.05 4.03 5.09
C LEU A 45 -7.16 3.27 5.83
N GLN A 46 -7.46 3.67 7.08
CA GLN A 46 -8.56 3.09 7.86
C GLN A 46 -9.93 3.33 7.19
N LYS A 47 -10.17 4.52 6.63
CA LYS A 47 -11.41 4.79 5.89
C LYS A 47 -11.51 3.93 4.63
N ILE A 48 -10.42 3.78 3.89
CA ILE A 48 -10.35 2.89 2.72
C ILE A 48 -10.61 1.44 3.12
N SER A 49 -10.18 1.00 4.30
CA SER A 49 -10.34 -0.40 4.73
C SER A 49 -11.77 -0.87 4.98
N ILE A 50 -12.73 0.05 5.10
CA ILE A 50 -14.13 -0.24 5.44
C ILE A 50 -15.11 0.13 4.32
N ILE A 51 -14.62 0.53 3.15
CA ILE A 51 -15.51 0.85 2.03
C ILE A 51 -16.21 -0.41 1.51
N GLN A 52 -17.38 -0.22 0.89
CA GLN A 52 -18.10 -1.32 0.29
C GLN A 52 -17.33 -1.88 -0.92
N THR A 53 -17.20 -3.19 -0.96
CA THR A 53 -16.63 -3.95 -2.08
C THR A 53 -17.68 -4.83 -2.74
N THR A 54 -17.41 -5.17 -4.00
CA THR A 54 -18.09 -6.24 -4.73
C THR A 54 -17.59 -7.61 -4.27
N ASP A 55 -18.21 -8.69 -4.77
CA ASP A 55 -17.83 -10.07 -4.46
C ASP A 55 -16.39 -10.45 -4.88
N ASN A 56 -15.74 -9.64 -5.72
CA ASN A 56 -14.36 -9.82 -6.16
C ASN A 56 -13.37 -8.88 -5.43
N ASP A 57 -13.72 -8.42 -4.22
CA ASP A 57 -12.94 -7.47 -3.41
C ASP A 57 -12.62 -6.12 -4.08
N ARG A 58 -13.25 -5.82 -5.22
CA ARG A 58 -13.13 -4.53 -5.88
C ARG A 58 -14.04 -3.51 -5.18
N PRO A 59 -13.55 -2.30 -4.83
CA PRO A 59 -14.37 -1.18 -4.40
C PRO A 59 -15.60 -0.95 -5.29
N VAL A 60 -16.78 -0.71 -4.70
CA VAL A 60 -17.97 -0.28 -5.45
C VAL A 60 -17.76 1.11 -6.04
N ASP A 61 -17.24 2.03 -5.22
CA ASP A 61 -16.79 3.36 -5.64
C ASP A 61 -15.27 3.35 -5.83
N ASP A 62 -14.81 3.77 -7.00
CA ASP A 62 -13.38 3.75 -7.34
C ASP A 62 -12.57 4.72 -6.45
N ILE A 63 -11.48 4.22 -5.86
CA ILE A 63 -10.49 5.02 -5.14
C ILE A 63 -9.30 5.27 -6.06
N THR A 64 -9.04 6.53 -6.41
CA THR A 64 -8.03 6.91 -7.40
C THR A 64 -6.95 7.82 -6.81
N ILE A 65 -5.70 7.61 -7.23
CA ILE A 65 -4.60 8.54 -6.96
C ILE A 65 -4.70 9.66 -8.01
N ILE A 66 -5.10 10.86 -7.59
CA ILE A 66 -5.27 12.00 -8.51
C ILE A 66 -3.92 12.63 -8.86
N ARG A 67 -3.02 12.77 -7.88
CA ARG A 67 -1.67 13.36 -8.03
C ARG A 67 -0.71 12.73 -7.01
N ALA A 68 0.56 12.70 -7.35
CA ALA A 68 1.65 12.35 -6.45
C ALA A 68 2.74 13.42 -6.54
N TYR A 69 3.38 13.72 -5.40
CA TYR A 69 4.46 14.69 -5.30
C TYR A 69 5.65 14.04 -4.61
N ILE A 70 6.84 14.24 -5.16
CA ILE A 70 8.08 13.86 -4.50
C ILE A 70 8.44 15.02 -3.57
N THR A 71 8.37 14.77 -2.26
CA THR A 71 8.86 15.75 -1.27
C THR A 71 10.37 15.58 -1.16
N PRO A 72 11.17 16.64 -1.38
CA PRO A 72 12.61 16.57 -1.20
C PRO A 72 12.93 16.06 0.21
N ASN A 73 13.85 15.10 0.33
CA ASN A 73 14.28 14.66 1.64
C ASN A 73 15.06 15.82 2.30
N THR A 74 14.47 16.45 3.30
CA THR A 74 15.13 17.51 4.08
C THR A 74 15.90 16.96 5.28
N GLN A 75 15.90 15.64 5.50
CA GLN A 75 16.85 15.01 6.41
C GLN A 75 18.20 14.97 5.70
N THR A 76 19.06 15.92 6.05
CA THR A 76 20.51 15.74 5.93
C THR A 76 20.90 14.58 6.84
N ASP A 77 21.73 13.67 6.32
CA ASP A 77 22.42 12.68 7.16
C ASP A 77 23.15 13.33 8.34
#